data_AF-A0A1A7QJ90-F1
#
_entry.id   AF-A0A1A7QJ90-F1
#
_cell.length_a   1.000
_cell.length_b   1.000
_cell.length_c   1.000
_cell.angle_alpha   90.00
_cell.angle_beta   90.00
_cell.angle_gamma   90.00
#
_symmetry.space_group_name_H-M   'P 1'
#
loop_
_entity.id
_entity.type
_entity.pdbx_description
1 polymer ?
#
loop_
_entity_poly.entity_id
_entity_poly.type
_entity_poly.pdbx_seq_one_letter_code
_entity_poly.pdbx_strand_id
1 'polypeptide(L)'
;MSVNAPVWHSTVTKDDLLEAIGFVRTKAGLRVQGIKLEPDVLIMACTEGLSFCTANMACDIPSNGSWPSPIRVNGAMLRRLAPKLLGPDIVLHYENKRLMINAMEISASEV
;
A
#
# COMPACT_ATOMS: atom_id res chain seq x y z
N MET A 1 -10.84 -29.15 -10.19
CA MET A 1 -9.52 -28.55 -9.93
C MET A 1 -9.80 -27.21 -9.26
N SER A 2 -9.47 -27.06 -7.98
CA SER A 2 -9.64 -25.77 -7.30
C SER A 2 -8.59 -24.82 -7.87
N VAL A 3 -9.02 -23.82 -8.61
CA VAL A 3 -8.13 -22.72 -9.01
C VAL A 3 -7.87 -21.96 -7.72
N ASN A 4 -6.67 -22.11 -7.14
CA ASN A 4 -6.27 -21.27 -6.02
C ASN A 4 -6.34 -19.84 -6.52
N ALA A 5 -7.27 -19.05 -5.97
CA ALA A 5 -7.33 -17.63 -6.26
C ALA A 5 -5.95 -17.03 -5.96
N PRO A 6 -5.43 -16.14 -6.82
CA PRO A 6 -4.16 -15.48 -6.55
C PRO A 6 -4.25 -14.77 -5.21
N VAL A 7 -3.25 -15.01 -4.36
CA VAL A 7 -3.16 -14.40 -3.02
C VAL A 7 -2.48 -13.04 -3.18
N TRP A 8 -2.98 -12.01 -2.47
CA TRP A 8 -2.30 -10.74 -2.34
C TRP A 8 -1.15 -10.89 -1.36
N HIS A 9 0.04 -11.14 -1.86
CA HIS A 9 1.23 -11.32 -1.06
C HIS A 9 2.42 -10.72 -1.79
N SER A 10 3.08 -9.74 -1.19
CA SER A 10 4.24 -9.10 -1.79
C SER A 10 5.25 -8.72 -0.72
N THR A 11 6.54 -8.81 -1.07
CA THR A 11 7.64 -8.31 -0.25
C THR A 11 8.23 -7.07 -0.91
N VAL A 12 8.45 -6.02 -0.11
CA VAL A 12 9.09 -4.76 -0.52
C VAL A 12 10.19 -4.40 0.48
N THR A 13 11.12 -3.53 0.12
CA THR A 13 12.06 -2.99 1.11
C THR A 13 11.37 -1.96 1.99
N LYS A 14 11.84 -1.82 3.24
CA LYS A 14 11.31 -0.83 4.18
C LYS A 14 11.55 0.60 3.68
N ASP A 15 12.70 0.86 3.07
CA ASP A 15 13.07 2.19 2.59
C ASP A 15 12.17 2.61 1.43
N ASP A 16 11.95 1.73 0.45
CA ASP A 16 11.04 1.99 -0.67
C ASP A 16 9.60 2.21 -0.18
N LEU A 17 9.13 1.38 0.77
CA LEU A 17 7.81 1.53 1.36
C LEU A 17 7.64 2.89 2.05
N LEU A 18 8.65 3.32 2.82
CA LEU A 18 8.65 4.62 3.50
C LEU A 18 8.66 5.78 2.50
N GLU A 19 9.46 5.68 1.44
CA GLU A 19 9.54 6.66 0.38
C GLU A 19 8.18 6.79 -0.34
N ALA A 20 7.62 5.68 -0.81
CA ALA A 20 6.34 5.68 -1.51
C ALA A 20 5.22 6.30 -0.67
N ILE A 21 5.06 5.84 0.59
CA ILE A 21 4.05 6.38 1.50
C ILE A 21 4.30 7.87 1.77
N GLY A 22 5.56 8.26 1.99
CA GLY A 22 5.96 9.64 2.24
C GLY A 22 5.60 10.56 1.07
N PHE A 23 5.91 10.12 -0.15
CA PHE A 23 5.70 10.83 -1.40
C PHE A 23 4.22 11.04 -1.71
N VAL A 24 3.43 9.97 -1.72
CA VAL A 24 1.99 10.04 -2.06
C VAL A 24 1.18 10.78 -1.01
N ARG A 25 1.71 10.89 0.22
CA ARG A 25 1.12 11.65 1.33
C ARG A 25 1.73 13.03 1.56
N THR A 26 2.39 13.61 0.57
CA THR A 26 2.75 15.03 0.60
C THR A 26 1.49 15.91 0.58
N LYS A 27 1.64 17.21 0.91
CA LYS A 27 0.54 18.17 0.77
C LYS A 27 -0.02 18.22 -0.66
N ALA A 28 0.83 17.96 -1.67
CA ALA A 28 0.39 17.86 -3.06
C ALA A 28 -0.44 16.59 -3.30
N GLY A 29 0.02 15.44 -2.80
CA GLY A 29 -0.67 14.16 -2.99
C GLY A 29 -2.03 14.06 -2.32
N LEU A 30 -2.24 14.79 -1.21
CA LEU A 30 -3.49 14.75 -0.42
C LEU A 30 -4.57 15.76 -0.85
N ARG A 31 -4.33 16.59 -1.87
CA ARG A 31 -5.27 17.66 -2.24
C ARG A 31 -6.50 17.11 -2.98
N VAL A 32 -7.63 17.03 -2.29
CA VAL A 32 -8.94 16.90 -2.94
C VAL A 32 -9.82 18.07 -2.50
N GLN A 33 -10.48 18.66 -3.51
CA GLN A 33 -11.52 19.69 -3.47
C GLN A 33 -11.90 20.25 -2.06
N GLY A 34 -11.56 21.52 -1.84
CA GLY A 34 -12.24 22.34 -0.82
C GLY A 34 -11.60 22.32 0.56
N ILE A 35 -11.53 21.20 1.28
CA ILE A 35 -11.02 21.15 2.69
C ILE A 35 -10.52 19.74 3.12
N LYS A 36 -10.88 18.64 2.44
CA LYS A 36 -10.61 17.28 2.93
C LYS A 36 -9.37 16.66 2.29
N LEU A 37 -8.37 16.36 3.13
CA LEU A 37 -7.22 15.54 2.73
C LEU A 37 -7.74 14.16 2.27
N GLU A 38 -7.28 13.67 1.12
CA GLU A 38 -7.59 12.32 0.68
C GLU A 38 -7.08 11.33 1.74
N PRO A 39 -7.97 10.59 2.42
CA PRO A 39 -7.56 9.78 3.56
C PRO A 39 -6.81 8.53 3.11
N ASP A 40 -7.07 8.07 1.88
CA ASP A 40 -6.77 6.73 1.43
C ASP A 40 -5.62 6.71 0.43
N VAL A 41 -4.92 5.59 0.41
CA VAL A 41 -3.89 5.24 -0.57
C VAL A 41 -4.36 3.98 -1.27
N LEU A 42 -4.30 3.98 -2.60
CA LEU A 42 -4.51 2.80 -3.42
C LEU A 42 -3.18 2.07 -3.56
N ILE A 43 -3.21 0.74 -3.46
CA ILE A 43 -2.06 -0.13 -3.69
C ILE A 43 -2.44 -1.11 -4.78
N MET A 44 -1.70 -1.09 -5.89
CA MET A 44 -1.96 -1.93 -7.06
C MET A 44 -0.65 -2.46 -7.65
N ALA A 45 -0.72 -3.50 -8.48
CA ALA A 45 0.46 -3.97 -9.20
C ALA A 45 0.91 -2.95 -10.27
N CYS A 46 2.21 -2.85 -10.49
CA CYS A 46 2.83 -2.22 -11.66
C CYS A 46 3.80 -3.21 -12.33
N THR A 47 4.50 -2.79 -13.39
CA THR A 47 5.38 -3.67 -14.18
C THR A 47 6.46 -4.36 -13.35
N GLU A 48 7.02 -3.67 -12.35
CA GLU A 48 8.17 -4.14 -11.57
C GLU A 48 7.87 -4.31 -10.07
N GLY A 49 6.62 -4.16 -9.66
CA GLY A 49 6.25 -4.27 -8.26
C GLY A 49 4.88 -3.70 -7.91
N LEU A 50 4.87 -2.76 -6.96
CA LEU A 50 3.65 -2.11 -6.47
C LEU A 50 3.64 -0.61 -6.77
N SER A 51 2.48 -0.09 -7.14
CA SER A 51 2.19 1.34 -7.21
C SER A 51 1.35 1.77 -6.02
N PHE A 52 1.80 2.81 -5.34
CA PHE A 52 1.06 3.52 -4.29
C PHE A 52 0.48 4.79 -4.89
N CYS A 53 -0.84 4.95 -4.85
CA CYS A 53 -1.52 6.05 -5.54
C CYS A 53 -2.47 6.82 -4.62
N THR A 54 -2.57 8.12 -4.86
CA THR A 54 -3.71 8.96 -4.50
C THR A 54 -4.33 9.50 -5.80
N ALA A 55 -5.37 10.34 -5.71
CA ALA A 55 -5.96 10.97 -6.89
C ALA A 55 -4.99 11.85 -7.70
N ASN A 56 -3.89 12.30 -7.09
CA ASN A 56 -2.98 13.28 -7.70
C ASN A 56 -1.56 12.77 -7.92
N MET A 57 -1.16 11.69 -7.25
CA MET A 57 0.23 11.22 -7.24
C MET A 57 0.26 9.70 -7.23
N ALA A 58 1.28 9.15 -7.88
CA ALA A 58 1.60 7.73 -7.86
C ALA A 58 3.10 7.57 -7.61
N CYS A 59 3.49 6.49 -6.92
CA CYS A 59 4.87 6.10 -6.71
C CYS A 59 4.98 4.60 -6.86
N ASP A 60 5.78 4.18 -7.83
CA ASP A 60 6.07 2.78 -8.10
C ASP A 60 7.31 2.36 -7.31
N ILE A 61 7.23 1.21 -6.65
CA ILE A 61 8.35 0.61 -5.94
C ILE A 61 8.54 -0.85 -6.37
N PRO A 62 9.80 -1.32 -6.41
CA PRO A 62 10.08 -2.73 -6.68
C PRO A 62 9.41 -3.63 -5.64
N SER A 63 8.87 -4.77 -6.09
CA SER A 63 8.31 -5.76 -5.19
C SER A 63 8.39 -7.17 -5.76
N ASN A 64 8.41 -8.16 -4.87
CA ASN A 64 8.38 -9.57 -5.23
C ASN A 64 7.09 -10.21 -4.72
N GLY A 65 6.32 -10.85 -5.59
CA GLY A 65 5.12 -11.59 -5.20
C GLY A 65 3.97 -11.43 -6.18
N SER A 66 2.75 -11.54 -5.66
CA SER A 66 1.50 -11.47 -6.42
C SER A 66 0.58 -10.42 -5.79
N TRP A 67 0.04 -9.55 -6.64
CA TRP A 67 -0.93 -8.53 -6.23
C TRP A 67 -2.05 -8.44 -7.27
N PRO A 68 -3.04 -9.35 -7.21
CA PRO A 68 -3.95 -9.59 -8.33
C PRO A 68 -4.95 -8.46 -8.58
N SER A 69 -5.24 -7.62 -7.59
CA SER A 69 -6.18 -6.51 -7.75
C SER A 69 -5.80 -5.31 -6.85
N PRO A 70 -6.25 -4.10 -7.21
CA PRO A 70 -6.03 -2.92 -6.39
C PRO A 70 -6.79 -3.00 -5.05
N ILE A 71 -6.12 -2.56 -3.98
CA ILE A 71 -6.78 -2.32 -2.69
C ILE A 71 -6.67 -0.86 -2.31
N ARG A 72 -7.61 -0.41 -1.47
CA ARG A 72 -7.61 0.88 -0.82
C ARG A 72 -7.31 0.70 0.66
N VAL A 73 -6.43 1.53 1.20
CA VAL A 73 -6.05 1.52 2.62
C VAL A 73 -6.02 2.92 3.21
N ASN A 74 -6.19 3.03 4.52
CA ASN A 74 -6.07 4.33 5.19
C ASN A 74 -4.60 4.80 5.18
N GLY A 75 -4.30 5.82 4.37
CA GLY A 75 -2.94 6.33 4.20
C GLY A 75 -2.36 6.96 5.47
N ALA A 76 -3.18 7.54 6.34
CA ALA A 76 -2.70 8.18 7.57
C ALA A 76 -2.19 7.13 8.56
N MET A 77 -2.94 6.04 8.68
CA MET A 77 -2.55 4.90 9.49
C MET A 77 -1.31 4.22 8.90
N LEU A 78 -1.27 4.01 7.58
CA LEU A 78 -0.11 3.46 6.88
C LEU A 78 1.16 4.28 7.15
N ARG A 79 1.10 5.61 7.01
CA ARG A 79 2.23 6.53 7.32
C ARG A 79 2.66 6.49 8.79
N ARG A 80 1.72 6.29 9.71
CA ARG A 80 2.02 6.19 11.15
C ARG A 80 2.68 4.86 11.52
N LEU A 81 2.35 3.79 10.81
CA LEU A 81 2.84 2.44 11.08
C LEU A 81 4.17 2.13 10.40
N ALA A 82 4.35 2.55 9.14
CA ALA A 82 5.52 2.18 8.34
C ALA A 82 6.88 2.45 9.03
N PRO A 83 7.12 3.59 9.73
CA PRO A 83 8.39 3.83 10.43
C PRO A 83 8.67 2.82 11.55
N LYS A 84 7.62 2.25 12.14
CA LYS A 84 7.68 1.32 13.30
C LYS A 84 7.89 -0.12 12.90
N LEU A 85 7.84 -0.44 11.61
CA LEU A 85 8.07 -1.80 11.12
C LEU A 85 9.51 -2.21 11.39
N LEU A 86 9.71 -3.49 11.71
CA LEU A 86 11.03 -4.06 11.98
C LEU A 86 11.52 -4.85 10.78
N GLY A 87 12.82 -4.84 10.56
CA GLY A 87 13.49 -5.52 9.45
C GLY A 87 13.64 -4.66 8.19
N PRO A 88 14.58 -5.03 7.30
CA PRO A 88 14.77 -4.37 6.01
C PRO A 88 13.69 -4.76 4.99
N ASP A 89 13.10 -5.95 5.13
CA ASP A 89 12.07 -6.47 4.24
C ASP A 89 10.71 -6.42 4.91
N ILE A 90 9.72 -5.89 4.20
CA ILE A 90 8.35 -5.76 4.65
C ILE A 90 7.45 -6.66 3.81
N VAL A 91 6.76 -7.58 4.50
CA VAL A 91 5.76 -8.46 3.90
C VAL A 91 4.40 -7.78 3.98
N LEU A 92 3.78 -7.59 2.81
CA LEU A 92 2.43 -7.11 2.62
C LEU A 92 1.54 -8.30 2.26
N HIS A 93 0.48 -8.52 3.02
CA HIS A 93 -0.49 -9.58 2.75
C HIS A 93 -1.91 -9.04 2.93
N TYR A 94 -2.76 -9.18 1.92
CA TYR A 94 -4.17 -8.76 2.02
C TYR A 94 -5.10 -9.97 2.10
N GLU A 95 -5.89 -10.00 3.16
CA GLU A 95 -6.89 -11.04 3.41
C GLU A 95 -8.02 -10.47 4.28
N ASN A 96 -9.26 -10.94 4.10
CA ASN A 96 -10.38 -10.64 5.00
C ASN A 96 -10.58 -9.14 5.26
N LYS A 97 -10.44 -8.30 4.22
CA LYS A 97 -10.55 -6.82 4.31
C LYS A 97 -9.49 -6.17 5.23
N ARG A 98 -8.33 -6.80 5.35
CA ARG A 98 -7.20 -6.32 6.14
C ARG A 98 -5.93 -6.42 5.33
N LEU A 99 -5.13 -5.35 5.37
CA LEU A 99 -3.74 -5.39 4.95
C LEU A 99 -2.88 -5.67 6.17
N MET A 100 -2.29 -6.85 6.19
CA MET A 100 -1.23 -7.24 7.11
C MET A 100 0.10 -6.72 6.58
N ILE A 101 0.87 -6.06 7.45
CA ILE A 101 2.17 -5.46 7.18
C ILE A 101 3.10 -5.98 8.28
N ASN A 102 3.90 -7.00 7.96
CA ASN A 102 4.56 -7.85 8.96
C ASN A 102 3.55 -8.34 10.02
N ALA A 103 3.72 -7.94 11.28
CA ALA A 103 2.85 -8.31 12.40
C ALA A 103 1.76 -7.26 12.72
N MET A 104 1.65 -6.19 11.93
CA MET A 104 0.65 -5.13 12.11
C MET A 104 -0.47 -5.28 11.08
N GLU A 105 -1.67 -4.83 11.42
CA GLU A 105 -2.83 -4.88 10.52
C GLU A 105 -3.51 -3.53 10.40
N ILE A 106 -4.01 -3.23 9.20
CA ILE A 106 -4.87 -2.08 8.93
C ILE A 106 -6.07 -2.50 8.09
N SER A 107 -7.19 -1.80 8.28
CA SER A 107 -8.37 -1.98 7.44
C SER A 107 -8.06 -1.64 5.98
N ALA A 108 -8.54 -2.49 5.08
CA ALA A 108 -8.33 -2.38 3.65
C ALA A 108 -9.55 -2.90 2.88
N SER A 109 -9.77 -2.43 1.66
CA SER A 109 -10.85 -2.93 0.79
C SER A 109 -10.37 -3.05 -0.64
N GLU A 110 -10.72 -4.13 -1.34
CA GLU A 110 -10.61 -4.17 -2.80
C GLU A 110 -11.40 -3.03 -3.46
N VAL A 111 -10.93 -2.58 -4.62
CA VAL A 111 -11.46 -1.43 -5.37
C VAL A 111 -12.17 -1.89 -6.62
#